data_AF-A0AA40SLS7-F1
#
_entry.id   AF-A0AA40SLS7-F1
#
_cell.length_a   1.000
_cell.length_b   1.000
_cell.length_c   1.000
_cell.angle_alpha   90.00
_cell.angle_beta   90.00
_cell.angle_gamma   90.00
#
_symmetry.space_group_name_H-M   'P 1'
#
loop_
_entity.id
_entity.type
_entity.pdbx_description
1 polymer ?
#
loop_
_entity_poly.entity_id
_entity_poly.type
_entity_poly.pdbx_seq_one_letter_code
_entity_poly.pdbx_strand_id
1 'polypeptide(L)' 'MTLRNDVQFFFARKAGTAGRNGNTIGTLICQNFGCSANVRRLPPLAYEGYDRELAREMRMLRLREHVAGFIAGLG' A
#
# COMPACT_ATOMS: atom_id res chain seq x y z
N MET A 1 -22.53 3.14 3.25
CA MET A 1 -21.28 2.59 3.82
C MET A 1 -20.12 3.38 3.24
N THR A 2 -19.46 4.22 4.03
CA THR A 2 -18.22 4.90 3.62
C THR A 2 -17.06 4.19 4.28
N LEU A 3 -16.12 3.67 3.50
CA LEU A 3 -14.88 3.10 4.01
C LEU A 3 -14.06 4.25 4.63
N ARG A 4 -13.39 4.04 5.77
CA ARG A 4 -12.58 5.10 6.45
C ARG A 4 -11.45 5.68 5.59
N ASN A 5 -11.08 4.98 4.51
CA ASN A 5 -10.24 5.51 3.45
C ASN A 5 -10.84 5.02 2.14
N ASP A 6 -11.21 5.92 1.24
CA ASP A 6 -11.58 5.54 -0.12
C ASP A 6 -10.39 4.83 -0.76
N VAL A 7 -10.63 3.65 -1.33
CA VAL A 7 -9.63 2.86 -2.03
C VAL A 7 -9.98 2.81 -3.51
N GLN A 8 -8.98 3.00 -4.35
CA GLN A 8 -9.13 2.97 -5.80
C GLN A 8 -8.20 1.93 -6.39
N PHE A 9 -8.61 1.38 -7.54
CA PHE A 9 -7.77 0.46 -8.29
C PHE A 9 -6.78 1.23 -9.14
N PHE A 10 -5.50 1.03 -8.88
CA PHE A 10 -4.41 1.56 -9.69
C PHE A 10 -3.76 0.41 -10.44
N PHE A 11 -3.40 0.64 -11.69
CA PHE A 11 -2.69 -0.34 -12.50
C PHE A 11 -1.57 0.34 -13.29
N ALA A 12 -0.57 -0.46 -13.62
CA ALA A 12 0.55 -0.06 -14.45
C ALA A 12 0.84 -1.15 -15.48
N ARG A 13 1.26 -0.72 -16.67
CA ARG A 13 1.73 -1.62 -17.73
C ARG A 13 3.09 -2.20 -17.33
N LYS A 14 3.29 -3.50 -17.55
CA LYS A 14 4.60 -4.14 -17.34
C LYS A 14 5.66 -3.52 -18.26
N ALA A 15 6.94 -3.68 -17.94
CA ALA A 15 8.02 -3.31 -18.82
C ALA A 15 8.15 -4.29 -20.01
N GLY A 16 8.91 -3.88 -21.03
CA GLY A 16 9.29 -4.72 -22.17
C GLY A 16 8.13 -5.18 -23.06
N THR A 17 8.34 -6.30 -23.75
CA THR A 17 7.39 -6.86 -24.72
C THR A 17 6.06 -7.23 -24.07
N ALA A 18 6.08 -7.75 -22.84
CA ALA A 18 4.87 -8.06 -22.09
C ALA A 18 3.96 -6.83 -21.96
N GLY A 19 4.54 -5.68 -21.62
CA GLY A 19 3.82 -4.40 -21.57
C GLY A 19 3.28 -3.96 -22.92
N ARG A 20 4.10 -4.03 -23.97
CA ARG A 20 3.68 -3.68 -25.35
C ARG A 20 2.50 -4.53 -25.83
N ASN A 21 2.41 -5.77 -25.37
CA ASN A 21 1.30 -6.69 -25.63
C ASN A 21 0.08 -6.46 -24.70
N GLY A 22 0.12 -5.45 -23.84
CA GLY A 22 -1.00 -5.07 -22.99
C GLY A 22 -0.99 -5.64 -21.56
N ASN A 23 0.04 -6.39 -21.16
CA ASN A 23 0.08 -6.93 -19.79
C ASN A 23 0.24 -5.82 -18.76
N THR A 24 -0.61 -5.87 -17.73
CA THR A 24 -0.63 -4.93 -16.61
C THR A 24 -0.55 -5.66 -15.28
N ILE A 25 -0.13 -4.95 -14.24
CA ILE A 25 -0.33 -5.34 -12.84
C ILE A 25 -1.17 -4.27 -12.17
N GLY A 26 -2.00 -4.67 -11.22
CA GLY A 26 -2.88 -3.74 -10.50
C GLY A 26 -2.94 -4.03 -9.01
N THR A 27 -3.29 -3.02 -8.24
CA THR A 27 -3.44 -3.10 -6.79
C THR A 27 -4.45 -2.06 -6.31
N LEU A 28 -5.08 -2.33 -5.17
CA LEU A 28 -5.94 -1.38 -4.48
C LEU A 28 -5.08 -0.49 -3.57
N ILE A 29 -5.18 0.82 -3.73
CA ILE A 29 -4.45 1.80 -2.92
C ILE A 29 -5.43 2.86 -2.41
N CYS A 30 -5.15 3.43 -1.25
CA CYS A 30 -5.87 4.61 -0.77
C CYS A 30 -5.90 5.69 -1.85
N GLN A 31 -7.06 6.29 -2.09
CA GLN A 31 -7.21 7.49 -2.88
C GLN A 31 -6.20 8.57 -2.44
N ASN A 32 -5.70 9.34 -3.40
CA ASN A 32 -4.68 10.38 -3.21
C ASN A 32 -3.39 9.86 -2.55
N PHE A 33 -3.10 8.56 -2.64
CA PHE A 33 -1.96 7.91 -1.97
C PHE A 33 -1.92 8.13 -0.45
N GLY A 34 -3.09 8.36 0.17
CA GLY A 34 -3.21 8.67 1.60
C GLY A 34 -2.67 7.60 2.55
N CYS A 35 -2.49 6.36 2.06
CA CYS A 35 -1.89 5.25 2.79
C CYS A 35 -0.51 5.61 3.38
N SER A 36 0.29 6.43 2.68
CA SER A 36 1.58 6.90 3.17
C SER A 36 1.43 7.73 4.46
N ALA A 37 0.50 8.69 4.48
CA ALA A 37 0.22 9.47 5.67
C ALA A 37 -0.40 8.60 6.78
N ASN A 38 -1.29 7.68 6.41
CA ASN A 38 -2.02 6.82 7.35
C ASN A 38 -1.10 5.92 8.17
N VAL A 39 -0.11 5.27 7.55
CA VAL A 39 0.81 4.38 8.26
C VAL A 39 1.74 5.10 9.24
N ARG A 40 1.90 6.43 9.11
CA ARG A 40 2.69 7.27 10.01
C ARG A 40 1.89 7.80 11.20
N ARG A 41 0.56 7.65 11.21
CA ARG A 41 -0.26 8.00 12.37
C ARG A 41 -0.15 6.90 13.42
N LEU A 42 -0.07 7.30 14.69
CA LEU A 42 -0.05 6.36 15.79
C LEU A 42 -1.39 5.59 15.83
N PRO A 43 -1.41 4.25 15.76
CA PRO A 43 -2.65 3.47 15.84
C PRO A 43 -3.44 3.79 17.11
N PRO A 44 -4.77 3.61 17.14
CA PRO A 44 -5.48 3.48 18.42
C PRO A 44 -4.89 2.32 19.23
N LEU A 45 -4.96 2.40 20.55
CA LEU A 45 -4.53 1.31 21.43
C LEU A 45 -5.44 0.10 21.17
N ALA A 46 -4.84 -1.04 20.81
CA ALA A 46 -5.60 -2.27 20.54
C ALA A 46 -5.97 -3.02 21.82
N TYR A 47 -5.07 -3.05 22.79
CA TYR A 47 -5.21 -3.65 24.12
C TYR A 47 -4.16 -3.09 25.08
N GLU A 48 -4.31 -3.31 26.38
CA GLU A 48 -3.35 -2.86 27.40
C GLU A 48 -1.97 -3.48 27.17
N GLY A 49 -0.92 -2.65 27.21
CA GLY A 49 0.47 -3.08 26.93
C GLY A 49 0.81 -3.20 25.44
N TYR A 50 -0.10 -2.87 24.51
CA TYR A 50 0.22 -2.86 23.08
C TYR A 50 1.22 -1.76 22.72
N ASP A 51 2.36 -2.17 22.14
CA ASP A 51 3.38 -1.25 21.64
C ASP A 51 2.92 -0.59 20.33
N ARG A 52 2.34 0.60 20.46
CA ARG A 52 1.79 1.40 19.36
C ARG A 52 2.89 1.97 18.46
N GLU A 53 4.07 2.21 19.01
CA GLU A 53 5.20 2.78 18.26
C GLU A 53 5.80 1.71 17.35
N LEU A 54 6.07 0.51 17.88
CA LEU A 54 6.47 -0.65 17.08
C LEU A 54 5.41 -0.98 16.02
N ALA A 55 4.13 -0.94 16.38
CA ALA A 55 3.04 -1.15 15.42
C ALA A 55 3.04 -0.13 14.27
N ARG A 56 3.35 1.13 14.55
CA ARG A 56 3.50 2.17 13.53
C ARG A 56 4.68 1.86 12.61
N GLU A 57 5.83 1.46 13.16
CA GLU A 57 7.01 1.07 12.39
C GLU A 57 6.73 -0.12 11.46
N MET A 58 6.06 -1.15 11.98
CA MET A 58 5.69 -2.32 11.19
C MET A 58 4.72 -1.98 10.05
N ARG A 59 3.75 -1.08 10.27
CA ARG A 59 2.86 -0.59 9.21
C ARG A 59 3.62 0.15 8.11
N MET A 60 4.60 0.97 8.48
CA MET A 60 5.47 1.65 7.50
C MET A 60 6.33 0.67 6.71
N LEU A 61 6.90 -0.33 7.39
CA LEU A 61 7.67 -1.40 6.75
C LEU A 61 6.80 -2.16 5.74
N ARG A 62 5.61 -2.59 6.16
CA ARG A 62 4.70 -3.34 5.30
C ARG A 62 4.26 -2.57 4.06
N LEU A 63 4.00 -1.26 4.18
CA LEU A 63 3.71 -0.42 3.03
C LEU A 63 4.90 -0.36 2.06
N ARG A 64 6.13 -0.25 2.57
CA ARG A 64 7.34 -0.28 1.71
C ARG A 64 7.51 -1.61 0.99
N GLU A 65 7.25 -2.73 1.67
CA GLU A 65 7.26 -4.07 1.04
C GLU A 65 6.24 -4.18 -0.08
N HIS A 66 5.00 -3.69 0.12
CA HIS A 66 3.97 -3.68 -0.92
C HIS A 66 4.37 -2.84 -2.12
N VAL A 67 4.94 -1.66 -1.89
CA VAL A 67 5.44 -0.80 -2.97
C VAL A 67 6.59 -1.48 -3.72
N ALA A 68 7.57 -2.05 -3.00
CA ALA A 68 8.68 -2.76 -3.61
C ALA A 68 8.22 -3.97 -4.44
N GLY A 69 7.27 -4.75 -3.93
CA GLY A 69 6.68 -5.88 -4.65
C GLY A 69 5.92 -5.45 -5.91
N PHE A 70 5.19 -4.34 -5.85
CA PHE A 70 4.55 -3.77 -7.05
C PHE A 70 5.58 -3.36 -8.10
N ILE A 71 6.64 -2.64 -7.70
CA ILE A 71 7.72 -2.23 -8.61
C ILE A 71 8.41 -3.45 -9.23
N ALA A 72 8.77 -4.45 -8.42
CA ALA A 72 9.37 -5.69 -8.91
C ALA A 72 8.45 -6.43 -9.89
N GLY A 73 7.13 -6.37 -9.68
CA GLY A 73 6.14 -6.94 -10.58
C GLY A 73 6.04 -6.27 -11.95
N LEU A 74 6.56 -5.04 -12.11
CA LEU A 74 6.59 -4.38 -13.43
C LEU A 74 7.49 -5.12 -14.41
N GLY A 75 8.53 -5.80 -13.93
CA GLY A 75 9.50 -6.52 -14.76
C GLY A 75 10.67 -5.65 -15.19
#